data_AF-A0A8I2FS66-F1
#
_entry.id   AF-A0A8I2FS66-F1
#
_cell.length_a   1.000
_cell.length_b   1.000
_cell.length_c   1.000
_cell.angle_alpha   90.00
_cell.angle_beta   90.00
_cell.angle_gamma   90.00
#
_symmetry.space_group_name_H-M   'P 1'
#
loop_
_entity.id
_entity.type
_entity.pdbx_description
1 polymer ?
#
loop_
_entity_poly.entity_id
_entity_poly.type
_entity_poly.pdbx_seq_one_letter_code
_entity_poly.pdbx_strand_id
1 'polypeptide(L)'
;EGLLNCLAYIDLNPVRAGIVKRPEDYRWSGIGYRIYTDNKGDFLSFDGIFSESEMKDLSKEELLQCYRYFVYKCGNIKRLSLADIEEGKDVANVKSAIDNETYNHELMRDFKLPKGEIMLGRIRYFSDGMVIGSKEFLKEAYAKFAGEIIRKKDRNVYQTGININILSLRRLTC
;
A
#
# COMPACT_ATOMS: atom_id res chain seq x y z
N GLU A 1 3.42 -10.79 -21.24
CA GLU A 1 2.65 -10.90 -19.98
C GLU A 1 3.40 -11.46 -18.76
N GLY A 2 4.51 -12.21 -18.90
CA GLY A 2 5.20 -12.81 -17.75
C GLY A 2 5.69 -11.82 -16.68
N LEU A 3 6.37 -10.74 -17.09
CA LEU A 3 6.89 -9.72 -16.18
C LEU A 3 5.77 -9.00 -15.40
N LEU A 4 4.70 -8.61 -16.10
CA LEU A 4 3.55 -7.93 -15.49
C LEU A 4 2.87 -8.78 -14.41
N ASN A 5 2.75 -10.09 -14.63
CA ASN A 5 2.26 -11.04 -13.62
C ASN A 5 3.19 -11.13 -12.40
N CYS A 6 4.51 -11.15 -12.60
CA CYS A 6 5.49 -11.15 -11.51
C CYS A 6 5.39 -9.88 -10.64
N LEU A 7 5.25 -8.71 -11.27
CA LEU A 7 5.10 -7.45 -10.56
C LEU A 7 3.80 -7.40 -9.75
N ALA A 8 2.67 -7.79 -10.35
CA ALA A 8 1.41 -7.89 -9.64
C ALA A 8 1.47 -8.90 -8.48
N TYR A 9 2.19 -10.01 -8.65
CA TYR A 9 2.41 -10.97 -7.57
C TYR A 9 3.13 -10.31 -6.38
N ILE A 10 4.20 -9.57 -6.64
CA ILE A 10 4.98 -8.86 -5.61
C ILE A 10 4.10 -7.84 -4.88
N ASP A 11 3.41 -6.96 -5.61
CA ASP A 11 2.57 -5.91 -5.00
C ASP A 11 1.35 -6.47 -4.26
N LEU A 12 0.87 -7.67 -4.61
CA LEU A 12 -0.25 -8.33 -3.91
C LEU A 12 0.19 -9.13 -2.66
N ASN A 13 1.48 -9.40 -2.46
CA ASN A 13 1.93 -10.21 -1.33
C ASN A 13 1.55 -9.61 0.04
N PRO A 14 1.71 -8.29 0.29
CA PRO A 14 1.27 -7.68 1.54
C PRO A 14 -0.23 -7.83 1.80
N VAL A 15 -1.04 -7.78 0.73
CA VAL A 15 -2.49 -7.97 0.80
C VAL A 15 -2.84 -9.42 1.14
N ARG A 16 -2.23 -10.38 0.44
CA ARG A 16 -2.42 -11.82 0.70
C ARG A 16 -1.98 -12.24 2.10
N ALA A 17 -0.94 -11.59 2.63
CA ALA A 17 -0.47 -11.78 3.99
C ALA A 17 -1.35 -11.09 5.05
N GLY A 18 -2.39 -10.34 4.64
CA GLY A 18 -3.29 -9.63 5.54
C GLY A 18 -2.65 -8.43 6.24
N ILE A 19 -1.53 -7.91 5.72
CA ILE A 19 -0.82 -6.75 6.30
C ILE A 19 -1.57 -5.45 5.96
N VAL A 20 -2.02 -5.34 4.71
CA VAL A 20 -2.77 -4.18 4.20
C VAL A 20 -3.97 -4.64 3.37
N LYS A 21 -4.94 -3.75 3.17
CA LYS A 21 -6.13 -4.04 2.35
C LYS A 21 -5.93 -3.73 0.87
N ARG A 22 -5.12 -2.72 0.55
CA ARG A 22 -4.79 -2.30 -0.81
C ARG A 22 -3.29 -2.43 -1.04
N PRO A 23 -2.85 -2.81 -2.25
CA PRO A 23 -1.43 -3.04 -2.52
C PRO A 23 -0.58 -1.77 -2.30
N GLU A 24 -1.10 -0.60 -2.67
CA GLU A 24 -0.43 0.68 -2.46
C GLU A 24 -0.34 1.11 -0.99
N ASP A 25 -1.17 0.56 -0.10
CA ASP A 25 -1.10 0.90 1.32
C ASP A 25 0.15 0.33 1.99
N TYR A 26 0.82 -0.66 1.36
CA TYR A 26 2.10 -1.15 1.84
C TYR A 26 3.22 -0.19 1.44
N ARG A 27 3.93 0.30 2.45
CA ARG A 27 5.06 1.25 2.43
C ARG A 27 6.10 0.95 1.37
N TRP A 28 6.45 -0.32 1.23
CA TRP A 28 7.51 -0.77 0.33
C TRP A 28 6.97 -1.45 -0.93
N SER A 29 5.72 -1.14 -1.31
CA SER A 29 5.16 -1.58 -2.58
C SER A 29 5.71 -0.75 -3.75
N GLY A 30 5.89 -1.40 -4.90
CA GLY A 30 6.30 -0.72 -6.13
C GLY A 30 5.18 0.19 -6.64
N ILE A 31 3.93 -0.24 -6.50
CA ILE A 31 2.76 0.58 -6.84
C ILE A 31 2.64 1.82 -5.96
N GLY A 32 2.84 1.70 -4.64
CA GLY A 32 2.85 2.83 -3.71
C GLY A 32 4.01 3.79 -3.98
N TYR A 33 5.19 3.28 -4.34
CA TYR A 33 6.30 4.11 -4.79
C TYR A 33 5.93 4.99 -5.99
N ARG A 34 5.34 4.39 -7.04
CA ARG A 34 4.89 5.12 -8.23
C ARG A 34 3.87 6.21 -7.87
N ILE A 35 2.89 5.89 -7.04
CA ILE A 35 1.81 6.81 -6.65
C ILE A 35 2.33 7.97 -5.77
N TYR A 36 3.00 7.65 -4.67
CA TYR A 36 3.28 8.65 -3.64
C TYR A 36 4.55 9.44 -3.91
N THR A 37 5.52 8.89 -4.64
CA THR A 37 6.77 9.59 -4.97
C THR A 37 6.80 10.13 -6.39
N ASP A 38 5.76 9.86 -7.18
CA ASP A 38 5.75 10.16 -8.63
C ASP A 38 6.94 9.51 -9.36
N ASN A 39 7.21 8.24 -9.01
CA ASN A 39 8.36 7.46 -9.48
C ASN A 39 9.67 8.25 -9.43
N LYS A 40 9.98 8.87 -8.28
CA LYS A 40 11.11 9.81 -8.15
C LYS A 40 12.40 9.21 -8.72
N GLY A 41 13.11 9.97 -9.56
CA GLY A 41 14.35 9.50 -10.18
C GLY A 41 14.16 8.41 -11.24
N ASP A 42 12.92 8.20 -11.69
CA ASP A 42 12.53 7.25 -12.74
C ASP A 42 12.95 5.79 -12.48
N PHE A 43 13.04 5.42 -11.19
CA PHE A 43 13.63 4.15 -10.75
C PHE A 43 12.87 2.91 -11.25
N LEU A 44 11.54 2.94 -11.24
CA LEU A 44 10.71 1.84 -11.72
C LEU A 44 10.11 2.24 -13.08
N SER A 45 10.77 1.95 -14.20
CA SER A 45 10.18 2.21 -15.51
C SER A 45 8.99 1.26 -15.80
N PHE A 46 8.18 1.62 -16.80
CA PHE A 46 7.20 0.72 -17.42
C PHE A 46 7.74 0.01 -18.67
N ASP A 47 8.99 0.30 -19.06
CA ASP A 47 9.63 -0.33 -20.22
C ASP A 47 9.68 -1.85 -20.06
N GLY A 48 9.27 -2.56 -21.11
CA GLY A 48 9.19 -4.03 -21.12
C GLY A 48 8.01 -4.61 -20.32
N ILE A 49 7.21 -3.77 -19.65
CA ILE A 49 5.94 -4.16 -19.04
C ILE A 49 4.79 -3.99 -20.04
N PHE A 50 4.75 -2.84 -20.70
CA PHE A 50 3.86 -2.53 -21.81
C PHE A 50 4.67 -2.45 -23.12
N SER A 51 4.04 -2.69 -24.25
CA SER A 51 4.67 -2.53 -25.56
C SER A 51 4.89 -1.05 -25.88
N GLU A 52 5.84 -0.74 -26.75
CA GLU A 52 6.07 0.64 -27.19
C GLU A 52 4.81 1.28 -27.79
N SER A 53 4.01 0.50 -28.52
CA SER A 53 2.74 0.98 -29.08
C SER A 53 1.70 1.27 -28.01
N GLU A 54 1.67 0.49 -26.92
CA GLU A 54 0.79 0.74 -25.78
C GLU A 54 1.23 1.97 -24.97
N MET A 55 2.54 2.24 -24.90
CA MET A 55 3.09 3.36 -24.13
C MET A 55 3.09 4.69 -24.88
N LYS A 56 3.25 4.67 -26.21
CA LYS A 56 3.48 5.88 -27.02
C LYS A 56 2.39 6.94 -26.87
N ASP A 57 1.14 6.50 -26.68
CA ASP A 57 -0.03 7.38 -26.63
C ASP A 57 -0.52 7.63 -25.20
N LEU A 58 0.15 7.09 -24.18
CA LEU A 58 -0.27 7.17 -22.78
C LEU A 58 0.70 8.02 -21.94
N SER A 59 0.13 8.87 -21.10
CA SER A 59 0.84 9.56 -20.02
C SER A 59 1.34 8.59 -18.94
N LYS A 60 2.27 9.04 -18.08
CA LYS A 60 2.75 8.25 -16.94
C LYS A 60 1.61 7.89 -15.99
N GLU A 61 0.66 8.79 -15.84
CA GLU A 61 -0.56 8.62 -15.04
C GLU A 61 -1.48 7.54 -15.62
N GLU A 62 -1.67 7.52 -16.94
CA GLU A 62 -2.48 6.50 -17.63
C GLU A 62 -1.81 5.13 -17.58
N LEU A 63 -0.48 5.05 -17.74
CA LEU A 63 0.26 3.81 -17.56
C LEU A 63 0.16 3.27 -16.13
N LEU A 64 0.23 4.15 -15.14
CA LEU A 64 0.01 3.78 -13.74
C LEU A 64 -1.42 3.30 -13.51
N GLN A 65 -2.42 3.94 -14.14
CA GLN A 65 -3.81 3.50 -14.09
C GLN A 65 -4.01 2.10 -14.70
N CYS A 66 -3.42 1.82 -15.87
CA CYS A 66 -3.41 0.49 -16.48
C CYS A 66 -2.77 -0.55 -15.56
N TYR A 67 -1.64 -0.20 -14.93
CA TYR A 67 -0.99 -1.07 -13.97
C TYR A 67 -1.85 -1.33 -12.73
N ARG A 68 -2.47 -0.28 -12.14
CA ARG A 68 -3.42 -0.42 -11.03
C ARG A 68 -4.58 -1.35 -11.40
N TYR A 69 -5.19 -1.15 -12.57
CA TYR A 69 -6.24 -2.04 -13.08
C TYR A 69 -5.77 -3.50 -13.10
N PHE A 70 -4.58 -3.76 -13.66
CA PHE A 70 -4.04 -5.11 -13.76
C PHE A 70 -3.83 -5.75 -12.39
N VAL A 71 -3.18 -5.03 -11.46
CA VAL A 71 -2.93 -5.52 -10.08
C VAL A 71 -4.24 -5.83 -9.36
N TYR A 72 -5.23 -4.92 -9.44
CA TYR A 72 -6.53 -5.11 -8.79
C TYR A 72 -7.32 -6.26 -9.41
N LYS A 73 -7.30 -6.40 -10.74
CA LYS A 73 -7.91 -7.54 -11.44
C LYS A 73 -7.27 -8.85 -10.98
N CYS A 74 -5.95 -8.93 -10.95
CA CYS A 74 -5.23 -10.12 -10.46
C CYS A 74 -5.54 -10.42 -8.98
N GLY A 75 -5.69 -9.39 -8.16
CA GLY A 75 -6.01 -9.52 -6.74
C GLY A 75 -7.43 -9.97 -6.46
N ASN A 76 -8.38 -9.63 -7.32
CA ASN A 76 -9.79 -10.02 -7.19
C ASN A 76 -10.10 -11.43 -7.72
N ILE A 77 -9.18 -12.04 -8.47
CA ILE A 77 -9.31 -13.45 -8.89
C ILE A 77 -9.20 -14.37 -7.67
N LYS A 78 -10.25 -15.17 -7.44
CA LYS A 78 -10.25 -16.26 -6.46
C LYS A 78 -9.28 -17.36 -6.88
N ARG A 79 -8.45 -17.81 -5.94
CA ARG A 79 -7.47 -18.90 -6.15
C ARG A 79 -7.46 -19.80 -4.93
N LEU A 80 -7.40 -21.11 -5.17
CA LEU A 80 -7.22 -22.09 -4.10
C LEU A 80 -5.75 -22.12 -3.68
N SER A 81 -5.49 -22.08 -2.38
CA SER A 81 -4.20 -22.49 -1.83
C SER A 81 -4.09 -24.02 -1.78
N LEU A 82 -2.89 -24.55 -1.56
CA LEU A 82 -2.71 -25.99 -1.35
C LEU A 82 -3.57 -26.51 -0.18
N ALA A 83 -3.62 -25.75 0.91
CA ALA A 83 -4.47 -26.08 2.06
C ALA A 83 -5.96 -26.10 1.70
N ASP A 84 -6.42 -25.18 0.84
CA ASP A 84 -7.82 -25.19 0.39
C ASP A 84 -8.16 -26.41 -0.46
N ILE A 85 -7.21 -26.88 -1.29
CA ILE A 85 -7.36 -28.10 -2.09
C ILE A 85 -7.41 -29.33 -1.19
N GLU A 86 -6.52 -29.42 -0.20
CA GLU A 86 -6.49 -30.52 0.78
C GLU A 86 -7.77 -30.59 1.62
N GLU A 87 -8.34 -29.43 1.97
CA GLU A 87 -9.64 -29.31 2.65
C GLU A 87 -10.84 -29.54 1.72
N GLY A 88 -10.63 -29.76 0.42
CA GLY A 88 -11.69 -30.00 -0.56
C GLY A 88 -12.58 -28.78 -0.83
N LYS A 89 -12.06 -27.56 -0.65
CA LYS A 89 -12.81 -26.33 -0.91
C LYS A 89 -12.96 -26.07 -2.41
N ASP A 90 -14.14 -25.59 -2.77
CA ASP A 90 -14.42 -25.05 -4.10
C ASP A 90 -13.89 -23.61 -4.25
N VAL A 91 -13.45 -23.24 -5.45
CA VAL A 91 -13.02 -21.87 -5.79
C VAL A 91 -14.10 -20.84 -5.43
N ALA A 92 -15.38 -21.18 -5.54
CA ALA A 92 -16.49 -20.32 -5.17
C ALA A 92 -16.46 -19.90 -3.69
N ASN A 93 -15.90 -20.75 -2.82
CA ASN A 93 -15.92 -20.60 -1.36
C ASN A 93 -14.66 -19.96 -0.78
N VAL A 94 -13.64 -19.65 -1.59
CA VAL A 94 -12.45 -18.92 -1.14
C VAL A 94 -12.57 -17.42 -1.36
N LYS A 95 -11.87 -16.67 -0.51
CA LYS A 95 -11.74 -15.21 -0.64
C LYS A 95 -10.60 -14.89 -1.60
N SER A 96 -10.82 -13.92 -2.47
CA SER A 96 -9.77 -13.27 -3.24
C SER A 96 -8.88 -12.40 -2.34
N ALA A 97 -7.68 -12.05 -2.81
CA ALA A 97 -6.80 -11.16 -2.05
C ALA A 97 -7.42 -9.76 -1.89
N ILE A 98 -8.04 -9.26 -2.96
CA ILE A 98 -8.83 -8.03 -2.96
C ILE A 98 -10.29 -8.42 -3.03
N ASP A 99 -11.08 -8.03 -2.03
CA ASP A 99 -12.51 -8.32 -1.97
C ASP A 99 -13.30 -7.55 -3.05
N ASN A 100 -14.52 -8.00 -3.32
CA ASN A 100 -15.37 -7.42 -4.37
C ASN A 100 -15.78 -5.98 -4.07
N GLU A 101 -15.94 -5.59 -2.80
CA GLU A 101 -16.32 -4.22 -2.44
C GLU A 101 -15.17 -3.27 -2.77
N THR A 102 -13.95 -3.61 -2.36
CA THR A 102 -12.72 -2.87 -2.68
C THR A 102 -12.48 -2.82 -4.19
N TYR A 103 -12.63 -3.94 -4.91
CA TYR A 103 -12.46 -3.98 -6.36
C TYR A 103 -13.49 -3.11 -7.09
N ASN A 104 -14.78 -3.23 -6.73
CA ASN A 104 -15.85 -2.45 -7.34
C ASN A 104 -15.71 -0.95 -7.05
N HIS A 105 -15.25 -0.59 -5.84
CA HIS A 105 -14.95 0.80 -5.51
C HIS A 105 -13.89 1.37 -6.45
N GLU A 106 -12.79 0.65 -6.69
CA GLU A 106 -11.76 1.11 -7.64
C GLU A 106 -12.22 1.09 -9.09
N LEU A 107 -13.05 0.12 -9.48
CA LEU A 107 -13.65 0.05 -10.81
C LEU A 107 -14.53 1.27 -11.10
N MET A 108 -15.35 1.71 -10.14
CA MET A 108 -16.24 2.87 -10.29
C MET A 108 -15.50 4.20 -10.47
N ARG A 109 -14.22 4.26 -10.06
CA ARG A 109 -13.34 5.42 -10.28
C ARG A 109 -12.30 5.15 -11.35
N ASP A 110 -12.50 4.13 -12.19
CA ASP A 110 -11.62 3.78 -13.30
C ASP A 110 -10.17 3.57 -12.86
N PHE A 111 -9.96 3.07 -11.63
CA PHE A 111 -8.62 2.92 -11.03
C PHE A 111 -7.80 4.22 -11.00
N LYS A 112 -8.45 5.39 -11.00
CA LYS A 112 -7.81 6.68 -10.77
C LYS A 112 -7.76 6.98 -9.28
N LEU A 113 -6.64 7.51 -8.81
CA LEU A 113 -6.52 7.98 -7.43
C LEU A 113 -6.79 9.48 -7.36
N PRO A 114 -7.77 9.92 -6.54
CA PRO A 114 -7.97 11.33 -6.29
C PRO A 114 -6.71 11.98 -5.70
N LYS A 115 -6.38 13.20 -6.14
CA LYS A 115 -5.21 13.95 -5.63
C LYS A 115 -5.19 14.05 -4.10
N GLY A 116 -6.37 14.17 -3.47
CA GLY A 116 -6.50 14.18 -2.02
C GLY A 116 -6.02 12.88 -1.36
N GLU A 117 -6.34 11.72 -1.94
CA GLU A 117 -5.88 10.41 -1.43
C GLU A 117 -4.38 10.22 -1.63
N ILE A 118 -3.83 10.68 -2.76
CA ILE A 118 -2.38 10.70 -2.99
C ILE A 118 -1.68 11.57 -1.93
N MET A 119 -2.21 12.77 -1.67
CA MET A 119 -1.68 13.68 -0.64
C MET A 119 -1.74 13.03 0.75
N LEU A 120 -2.88 12.44 1.12
CA LEU A 120 -3.04 11.72 2.39
C LEU A 120 -2.03 10.57 2.51
N GLY A 121 -1.78 9.82 1.43
CA GLY A 121 -0.73 8.80 1.39
C GLY A 121 0.67 9.37 1.59
N ARG A 122 0.99 10.52 0.96
CA ARG A 122 2.28 11.21 1.12
C ARG A 122 2.52 11.70 2.56
N ILE A 123 1.47 12.21 3.22
CA ILE A 123 1.55 12.71 4.60
C ILE A 123 1.20 11.65 5.65
N ARG A 124 0.98 10.39 5.26
CA ARG A 124 0.63 9.29 6.17
C ARG A 124 1.66 9.16 7.31
N TYR A 125 2.94 9.42 7.03
CA TYR A 125 4.01 9.46 8.04
C TYR A 125 3.78 10.45 9.17
N PHE A 126 3.18 11.60 8.87
CA PHE A 126 2.88 12.64 9.86
C PHE A 126 1.60 12.35 10.65
N SER A 127 0.68 11.55 10.10
CA SER A 127 -0.62 11.24 10.72
C SER A 127 -0.62 9.91 11.48
N ASP A 128 0.06 8.88 10.98
CA ASP A 128 0.06 7.55 11.61
C ASP A 128 0.95 7.48 12.85
N GLY A 129 2.01 8.30 12.93
CA GLY A 129 2.96 8.26 14.04
C GLY A 129 2.45 8.86 15.36
N MET A 130 1.37 9.64 15.32
CA MET A 130 0.83 10.50 16.39
C MET A 130 1.82 11.55 16.92
N VAL A 131 3.03 11.13 17.32
CA VAL A 131 4.21 11.96 17.64
C VAL A 131 5.42 11.22 17.08
N ILE A 132 6.29 11.93 16.36
CA ILE A 132 7.54 11.40 15.80
C ILE A 132 8.69 12.36 16.12
N GLY A 133 9.82 11.85 16.63
CA GLY A 133 10.96 12.70 17.00
C GLY A 133 11.96 12.01 17.92
N SER A 134 12.83 12.81 18.56
CA SER A 134 13.76 12.31 19.56
C SER A 134 13.04 11.83 20.81
N LYS A 135 13.76 11.10 21.67
CA LYS A 135 13.24 10.66 22.98
C LYS A 135 12.77 11.86 23.82
N GLU A 136 13.51 12.96 23.76
CA GLU A 136 13.20 14.22 24.46
C GLU A 136 11.90 14.82 23.92
N PHE A 137 11.75 14.91 22.59
CA PHE A 137 10.53 15.40 21.95
C PHE A 137 9.30 14.56 22.30
N LEU A 138 9.45 13.23 22.34
CA LEU A 138 8.37 12.33 22.76
C LEU A 138 7.96 12.60 24.21
N LYS A 139 8.92 12.80 25.12
CA LYS A 139 8.63 13.13 26.53
C LYS A 139 7.91 14.46 26.66
N GLU A 140 8.33 15.48 25.92
CA GLU A 140 7.68 16.79 25.90
C GLU A 140 6.23 16.70 25.39
N ALA A 141 6.02 15.97 24.30
CA ALA A 141 4.68 15.74 23.77
C ALA A 141 3.79 14.98 24.76
N TYR A 142 4.33 13.98 25.46
CA TYR A 142 3.62 13.31 26.55
C TYR A 142 3.23 14.28 27.66
N ALA A 143 4.17 15.07 28.16
CA ALA A 143 3.90 16.02 29.24
C ALA A 143 2.79 17.01 28.86
N LYS A 144 2.73 17.40 27.57
CA LYS A 144 1.78 18.38 27.07
C LYS A 144 0.40 17.81 26.73
N PHE A 145 0.32 16.57 26.26
CA PHE A 145 -0.91 16.03 25.64
C PHE A 145 -1.40 14.70 26.23
N ALA A 146 -0.78 14.21 27.32
CA ALA A 146 -1.21 12.98 27.98
C ALA A 146 -2.64 13.09 28.52
N GLY A 147 -3.45 12.06 28.27
CA GLY A 147 -4.83 11.98 28.77
C GLY A 147 -5.87 12.62 27.84
N GLU A 148 -5.47 13.53 26.97
CA GLU A 148 -6.34 14.13 25.95
C GLU A 148 -6.14 13.47 24.58
N ILE A 149 -5.01 13.77 23.95
CA ILE A 149 -4.65 13.28 22.61
C ILE A 149 -3.90 11.95 22.73
N ILE A 150 -2.93 11.87 23.65
CA ILE A 150 -2.10 10.67 23.85
C ILE A 150 -2.73 9.79 24.95
N ARG A 151 -3.48 8.78 24.51
CA ARG A 151 -4.19 7.86 25.42
C ARG A 151 -3.27 6.76 25.96
N LYS A 152 -3.67 6.12 27.06
CA LYS A 152 -2.91 5.02 27.69
C LYS A 152 -2.53 3.89 26.72
N LYS A 153 -3.40 3.56 25.76
CA LYS A 153 -3.16 2.52 24.76
C LYS A 153 -2.11 2.90 23.71
N ASP A 154 -1.92 4.19 23.48
CA ASP A 154 -0.97 4.73 22.49
C ASP A 154 0.39 5.03 23.15
N ARG A 155 0.68 4.41 24.32
CA ARG A 155 1.86 4.73 25.12
C ARG A 155 3.18 4.12 24.63
N ASN A 156 3.06 3.13 23.77
CA ASN A 156 4.20 2.36 23.30
C ASN A 156 5.07 3.20 22.37
N VAL A 157 6.38 2.99 22.45
CA VAL A 157 7.34 3.70 21.62
C VAL A 157 7.97 2.71 20.65
N TYR A 158 8.04 3.10 19.38
CA TYR A 158 8.53 2.28 18.28
C TYR A 158 9.65 3.01 17.57
N GLN A 159 10.68 2.27 17.15
CA GLN A 159 11.70 2.80 16.24
C GLN A 159 11.11 2.96 14.85
N THR A 160 11.43 4.08 14.20
CA THR A 160 10.90 4.40 12.86
C THR A 160 11.69 3.77 11.71
N GLY A 161 12.91 3.27 12.00
CA GLY A 161 13.83 2.75 10.98
C GLY A 161 14.53 3.82 10.14
N ILE A 162 14.20 5.11 10.33
CA ILE A 162 14.86 6.24 9.65
C ILE A 162 16.24 6.50 10.29
N ASN A 163 16.29 6.49 11.62
CA ASN A 163 17.48 6.69 12.43
C ASN A 163 17.24 6.08 13.82
N ILE A 164 18.28 5.58 14.50
CA ILE A 164 18.18 5.00 15.84
C ILE A 164 17.63 5.98 16.89
N ASN A 165 17.80 7.28 16.67
CA ASN A 165 17.34 8.35 17.55
C ASN A 165 15.93 8.87 17.23
N ILE A 166 15.29 8.40 16.14
CA ILE A 166 13.94 8.83 15.75
C ILE A 166 12.93 7.76 16.12
N LEU A 167 12.06 8.11 17.07
CA LEU A 167 11.04 7.27 17.66
C LEU A 167 9.64 7.77 17.30
N SER A 168 8.64 6.89 17.40
CA SER A 168 7.22 7.24 17.21
C SER A 168 6.34 6.56 18.25
N LEU A 169 5.23 7.20 18.63
CA LEU A 169 4.26 6.67 19.60
C LEU A 169 3.28 5.66 19.02
N ARG A 170 3.26 5.54 17.70
CA ARG A 170 2.56 4.47 17.00
C ARG A 170 3.53 3.72 16.14
N ARG A 171 3.24 2.43 15.98
CA ARG A 171 3.95 1.63 15.01
C ARG A 171 3.57 2.24 13.66
N LEU A 172 4.53 2.87 13.00
CA LEU A 172 4.39 3.23 11.61
C LEU A 172 4.23 1.90 10.88
N THR A 173 2.99 1.51 10.61
CA THR A 173 2.71 0.27 9.91
C THR A 173 3.32 0.39 8.53
N CYS A 174 4.19 -0.57 8.28
CA CYS A 174 4.67 -0.93 6.97
C CYS A 174 3.50 -1.16 6.03
#